data_AF-A0A4V2Y7Z6-F1
#
_entry.id   AF-A0A4V2Y7Z6-F1
#
_cell.length_a   1.000
_cell.length_b   1.000
_cell.length_c   1.000
_cell.angle_alpha   90.00
_cell.angle_beta   90.00
_cell.angle_gamma   90.00
#
_symmetry.space_group_name_H-M   'P 1'
#
loop_
_entity.id
_entity.type
_entity.pdbx_description
1 polymer ?
#
loop_
_entity_poly.entity_id
_entity_poly.type
_entity_poly.pdbx_seq_one_letter_code
_entity_poly.pdbx_strand_id
1 'polypeptide(L)'
;MANERLRAAVRAAGLTIEQVAAKVRVDEKTAGRWITKERKPHPQTRRKVAELLGTSEVQLWPSLAEDPHTTPNQDVELVHLFPSRSAVPFELWNELIHGVQERMEVLVFSGQFLVEQHNILPVIRRKAEEGTVFRFAVGDETSPAVIQRAVEEGTTGGLEGRIQMMRRYLSKVAELDNVEIRTHGTILYNSIYRFDDQMLVNGHAFGSLAGENPVLHLRQVDDGPMWEHYLRSFERVWQEATPETV
;
A
#
# COMPACT_ATOMS: atom_id res chain seq x y z
N MET A 1 -18.48 -25.33 -11.08
CA MET A 1 -19.34 -24.53 -10.18
C MET A 1 -19.99 -23.43 -11.01
N ALA A 2 -21.16 -22.92 -10.62
CA ALA A 2 -21.79 -21.82 -11.36
C ALA A 2 -21.23 -20.46 -10.90
N ASN A 3 -21.00 -19.54 -11.82
CA ASN A 3 -20.57 -18.19 -11.51
C ASN A 3 -21.78 -17.33 -11.08
N GLU A 4 -22.11 -17.41 -9.80
CA GLU A 4 -23.22 -16.64 -9.22
C GLU A 4 -22.94 -15.13 -9.20
N ARG A 5 -21.67 -14.71 -9.16
CA ARG A 5 -21.29 -13.28 -9.18
C ARG A 5 -21.64 -12.63 -10.51
N LEU A 6 -21.26 -13.26 -11.62
CA LEU A 6 -21.66 -12.82 -12.95
C LEU A 6 -23.18 -12.84 -13.11
N ARG A 7 -23.86 -13.89 -12.63
CA ARG A 7 -25.33 -13.96 -12.70
C ARG A 7 -26.01 -12.82 -11.93
N ALA A 8 -25.50 -12.49 -10.74
CA ALA A 8 -26.00 -11.38 -9.93
C ALA A 8 -25.76 -10.02 -10.60
N ALA A 9 -24.55 -9.79 -11.14
CA ALA A 9 -24.20 -8.55 -11.83
C ALA A 9 -25.06 -8.31 -13.09
N VAL A 10 -25.27 -9.36 -13.90
CA VAL A 10 -26.16 -9.31 -15.07
C VAL A 10 -27.58 -8.94 -14.69
N ARG A 11 -28.10 -9.53 -13.61
CA ARG A 11 -29.44 -9.22 -13.08
C ARG A 11 -29.53 -7.79 -12.54
N ALA A 12 -28.52 -7.34 -11.79
CA ALA A 12 -28.46 -6.00 -11.22
C ALA A 12 -28.44 -4.91 -12.33
N ALA A 13 -27.79 -5.19 -13.45
CA ALA A 13 -27.81 -4.35 -14.65
C ALA A 13 -29.13 -4.41 -15.44
N GLY A 14 -30.11 -5.21 -15.01
CA GLY A 14 -31.39 -5.38 -15.71
C GLY A 14 -31.25 -6.12 -17.06
N LEU A 15 -30.17 -6.90 -17.24
CA LEU A 15 -29.87 -7.61 -18.47
C LEU A 15 -30.09 -9.12 -18.32
N THR A 16 -30.20 -9.79 -19.46
CA THR A 16 -30.06 -11.24 -19.61
C THR A 16 -28.66 -11.58 -20.10
N ILE A 17 -28.21 -12.83 -19.91
CA ILE A 17 -26.87 -13.24 -20.35
C ILE A 17 -26.77 -13.24 -21.88
N GLU A 18 -27.88 -13.46 -22.57
CA GLU A 18 -28.04 -13.37 -24.03
C GLU A 18 -27.87 -11.93 -24.51
N GLN A 19 -28.49 -10.95 -23.82
CA GLN A 19 -28.29 -9.54 -24.12
C GLN A 19 -26.84 -9.09 -23.86
N VAL A 20 -26.20 -9.60 -22.82
CA VAL A 20 -24.77 -9.36 -22.57
C VAL A 20 -23.93 -9.95 -23.70
N ALA A 21 -24.21 -11.19 -24.13
CA ALA A 21 -23.53 -11.85 -25.24
C ALA A 21 -23.61 -11.03 -26.52
N ALA A 22 -24.80 -10.54 -26.87
CA ALA A 22 -25.04 -9.70 -28.03
C ALA A 22 -24.25 -8.38 -27.95
N LYS A 23 -24.30 -7.69 -26.80
CA LYS A 23 -23.60 -6.41 -26.60
C LYS A 23 -22.08 -6.53 -26.67
N VAL A 24 -21.50 -7.63 -26.15
CA VAL A 24 -20.05 -7.87 -26.21
C VAL A 24 -19.62 -8.69 -27.45
N ARG A 25 -20.55 -8.96 -28.37
CA ARG A 25 -20.36 -9.65 -29.66
C ARG A 25 -19.75 -11.05 -29.52
N VAL A 26 -20.31 -11.85 -28.62
CA VAL A 26 -19.98 -13.28 -28.49
C VAL A 26 -21.22 -14.14 -28.66
N ASP A 27 -21.01 -15.41 -28.99
CA ASP A 27 -22.07 -16.41 -29.07
C ASP A 27 -22.73 -16.66 -27.70
N GLU A 28 -24.06 -16.79 -27.69
CA GLU A 28 -24.87 -16.95 -26.47
C GLU A 28 -24.48 -18.21 -25.68
N LYS A 29 -24.17 -19.31 -26.37
CA LYS A 29 -23.72 -20.56 -25.73
C LYS A 29 -22.36 -20.38 -25.06
N THR A 30 -21.52 -19.52 -25.61
CA THR A 30 -20.24 -19.13 -24.99
C THR A 30 -20.47 -18.30 -23.73
N ALA A 31 -21.36 -17.31 -23.78
CA ALA A 31 -21.71 -16.51 -22.60
C ALA A 31 -22.40 -17.33 -21.50
N GLY A 32 -23.30 -18.23 -21.87
CA GLY A 32 -23.95 -19.16 -20.94
C GLY A 32 -22.96 -20.08 -20.22
N ARG A 33 -21.81 -20.40 -20.84
CA ARG A 33 -20.72 -21.15 -20.18
C ARG A 33 -19.95 -20.33 -19.14
N TRP A 34 -19.96 -19.00 -19.22
CA TRP A 34 -19.37 -18.15 -18.17
C TRP A 34 -20.15 -18.29 -16.87
N ILE A 35 -21.48 -18.38 -16.94
CA ILE A 35 -22.36 -18.63 -15.78
C ILE A 35 -22.33 -20.09 -15.36
N THR A 36 -22.54 -21.04 -16.28
CA THR A 36 -22.75 -22.45 -15.91
C THR A 36 -21.49 -23.22 -15.56
N LYS A 37 -20.35 -22.83 -16.16
CA LYS A 37 -19.06 -23.53 -16.01
C LYS A 37 -17.96 -22.65 -15.41
N GLU A 38 -18.29 -21.43 -15.00
CA GLU A 38 -17.32 -20.45 -14.48
C GLU A 38 -16.14 -20.21 -15.45
N ARG A 39 -16.40 -20.38 -16.76
CA ARG A 39 -15.35 -20.21 -17.78
C ARG A 39 -14.95 -18.74 -17.85
N LYS A 40 -13.64 -18.47 -17.76
CA LYS A 40 -13.05 -17.15 -17.96
C LYS A 40 -13.04 -16.78 -19.46
N PRO A 41 -13.63 -15.64 -19.86
CA PRO A 41 -13.48 -15.11 -21.21
C PRO A 41 -12.05 -14.63 -21.50
N HIS A 42 -11.76 -14.35 -22.76
CA HIS A 42 -10.50 -13.69 -23.17
C HIS A 42 -10.43 -12.27 -22.59
N PRO A 43 -9.24 -11.72 -22.24
CA PRO A 43 -9.09 -10.42 -21.58
C PRO A 43 -9.92 -9.28 -22.19
N GLN A 44 -9.88 -9.09 -23.51
CA GLN A 44 -10.67 -8.06 -24.18
C GLN A 44 -12.19 -8.23 -24.00
N THR A 45 -12.69 -9.47 -23.96
CA THR A 45 -14.10 -9.73 -23.73
C THR A 45 -14.47 -9.48 -22.28
N ARG A 46 -13.60 -9.85 -21.33
CA ARG A 46 -13.84 -9.59 -19.90
C ARG A 46 -13.96 -8.10 -19.61
N ARG A 47 -13.05 -7.28 -20.15
CA ARG A 47 -13.11 -5.81 -20.05
C ARG A 47 -14.47 -5.25 -20.50
N LYS A 48 -14.91 -5.64 -21.69
CA LYS A 48 -16.22 -5.22 -22.24
C LYS A 48 -17.39 -5.65 -21.36
N VAL A 49 -17.33 -6.84 -20.76
CA VAL A 49 -18.38 -7.32 -19.84
C VAL A 49 -18.35 -6.54 -18.53
N ALA A 50 -17.17 -6.30 -17.96
CA ALA A 50 -16.96 -5.52 -16.74
C ALA A 50 -17.49 -4.09 -16.91
N GLU A 51 -17.10 -3.41 -17.99
CA GLU A 51 -17.60 -2.08 -18.38
C GLU A 51 -19.12 -2.07 -18.56
N LEU A 52 -19.67 -3.03 -19.31
CA LEU A 52 -21.11 -3.12 -19.54
C LEU A 52 -21.92 -3.31 -18.25
N LEU A 53 -21.35 -4.02 -17.27
CA LEU A 53 -22.01 -4.33 -16.01
C LEU A 53 -21.64 -3.35 -14.88
N GLY A 54 -20.80 -2.35 -15.14
CA GLY A 54 -20.38 -1.34 -14.15
C GLY A 54 -19.66 -1.96 -12.94
N THR A 55 -18.85 -2.99 -13.15
CA THR A 55 -18.13 -3.74 -12.10
C THR A 55 -16.74 -4.13 -12.58
N SER A 56 -15.87 -4.64 -11.72
CA SER A 56 -14.51 -5.05 -12.11
C SER A 56 -14.43 -6.48 -12.63
N GLU A 57 -13.41 -6.76 -13.45
CA GLU A 57 -13.14 -8.13 -13.93
C GLU A 57 -12.95 -9.12 -12.75
N VAL A 58 -12.29 -8.69 -11.68
CA VAL A 58 -12.03 -9.52 -10.49
C VAL A 58 -13.30 -9.85 -9.71
N GLN A 59 -14.25 -8.90 -9.62
CA GLN A 59 -15.56 -9.19 -9.01
C GLN A 59 -16.33 -10.24 -9.81
N LEU A 60 -16.27 -10.20 -11.14
CA LEU A 60 -16.91 -11.18 -12.01
C LEU A 60 -16.18 -12.53 -12.03
N TRP A 61 -14.85 -12.53 -11.94
CA TRP A 61 -14.00 -13.73 -11.96
C TRP A 61 -12.88 -13.62 -10.89
N PRO A 62 -13.11 -14.07 -9.65
CA PRO A 62 -12.16 -13.88 -8.54
C PRO A 62 -10.79 -14.53 -8.74
N SER A 63 -10.72 -15.61 -9.52
CA SER A 63 -9.44 -16.24 -9.89
C SER A 63 -8.55 -15.39 -10.79
N LEU A 64 -8.95 -14.16 -11.11
CA LEU A 64 -8.10 -13.13 -11.72
C LEU A 64 -7.32 -12.31 -10.69
N ALA A 65 -7.71 -12.35 -9.40
CA ALA A 65 -6.98 -11.64 -8.34
C ALA A 65 -5.54 -12.15 -8.17
N GLU A 66 -5.28 -13.40 -8.58
CA GLU A 66 -3.96 -14.03 -8.56
C GLU A 66 -3.16 -13.77 -9.86
N ASP A 67 -3.77 -13.16 -10.88
CA ASP A 67 -3.13 -12.89 -12.17
C ASP A 67 -2.52 -11.47 -12.16
N PRO A 68 -1.17 -11.34 -12.15
CA PRO A 68 -0.49 -10.05 -12.11
C PRO A 68 -0.72 -9.18 -13.35
N HIS A 69 -1.33 -9.71 -14.42
CA HIS A 69 -1.66 -8.96 -15.64
C HIS A 69 -3.11 -8.44 -15.68
N THR A 70 -3.92 -8.71 -14.65
CA THR A 70 -5.27 -8.14 -14.54
C THR A 70 -5.17 -6.69 -14.10
N THR A 71 -5.73 -5.76 -14.88
CA THR A 71 -5.78 -4.34 -14.50
C THR A 71 -6.56 -4.21 -13.18
N PRO A 72 -5.93 -3.73 -12.11
CA PRO A 72 -6.61 -3.52 -10.83
C PRO A 72 -7.78 -2.55 -11.02
N ASN A 73 -8.89 -2.76 -10.32
CA ASN A 73 -9.97 -1.77 -10.32
C ASN A 73 -9.41 -0.41 -9.91
N GLN A 74 -9.50 0.61 -10.77
CA GLN A 74 -8.96 1.94 -10.49
C GLN A 74 -9.78 2.68 -9.44
N ASP A 75 -11.03 2.26 -9.24
CA ASP A 75 -11.97 2.82 -8.26
C ASP A 75 -11.83 2.19 -6.86
N VAL A 76 -10.79 1.40 -6.61
CA VAL A 76 -10.56 0.72 -5.32
C VAL A 76 -9.24 1.14 -4.72
N GLU A 77 -9.29 1.65 -3.50
CA GLU A 77 -8.10 2.06 -2.75
C GLU A 77 -7.15 0.89 -2.49
N LEU A 78 -7.68 -0.26 -2.04
CA LEU A 78 -6.86 -1.44 -1.76
C LEU A 78 -6.34 -2.08 -3.05
N VAL A 79 -5.08 -1.81 -3.36
CA VAL A 79 -4.33 -2.42 -4.47
C VAL A 79 -4.00 -3.87 -4.14
N HIS A 80 -3.45 -4.11 -2.96
CA HIS A 80 -3.00 -5.43 -2.52
C HIS A 80 -2.96 -5.53 -0.99
N LEU A 81 -3.19 -6.73 -0.45
CA LEU A 81 -2.94 -7.07 0.95
C LEU A 81 -1.81 -8.11 0.98
N PHE A 82 -0.61 -7.69 1.36
CA PHE A 82 0.51 -8.60 1.54
C PHE A 82 0.38 -9.31 2.89
N PRO A 83 0.64 -10.62 2.96
CA PRO A 83 0.52 -11.39 4.20
C PRO A 83 1.54 -10.96 5.26
N SER A 84 2.67 -10.37 4.84
CA SER A 84 3.69 -9.79 5.72
C SER A 84 4.47 -8.68 5.02
N ARG A 85 5.14 -7.80 5.78
CA ARG A 85 6.05 -6.78 5.20
C ARG A 85 7.21 -7.42 4.44
N SER A 86 7.72 -8.56 4.91
CA SER A 86 8.75 -9.32 4.21
C SER A 86 8.26 -9.96 2.90
N ALA A 87 6.94 -10.06 2.68
CA ALA A 87 6.35 -10.54 1.43
C ALA A 87 6.13 -9.43 0.40
N VAL A 88 6.32 -8.15 0.76
CA VAL A 88 6.30 -7.04 -0.20
C VAL A 88 7.52 -7.18 -1.13
N PRO A 89 7.33 -7.27 -2.45
CA PRO A 89 8.45 -7.48 -3.37
C PRO A 89 9.50 -6.37 -3.28
N PHE A 90 10.78 -6.76 -3.40
CA PHE A 90 11.89 -5.82 -3.41
C PHE A 90 11.76 -4.79 -4.54
N GLU A 91 11.29 -5.25 -5.70
CA GLU A 91 11.04 -4.45 -6.90
C GLU A 91 9.96 -3.41 -6.66
N LEU A 92 8.88 -3.76 -5.95
CA LEU A 92 7.79 -2.83 -5.64
C LEU A 92 8.27 -1.68 -4.76
N TRP A 93 9.05 -1.98 -3.72
CA TRP A 93 9.67 -0.92 -2.90
C TRP A 93 10.51 0.02 -3.74
N ASN A 94 11.37 -0.52 -4.61
CA ASN A 94 12.23 0.31 -5.45
C ASN A 94 11.44 1.12 -6.46
N GLU A 95 10.41 0.54 -7.09
CA GLU A 95 9.51 1.23 -8.01
C GLU A 95 8.86 2.43 -7.33
N LEU A 96 8.27 2.24 -6.15
CA LEU A 96 7.62 3.31 -5.39
C LEU A 96 8.63 4.39 -4.96
N ILE A 97 9.78 4.01 -4.40
CA ILE A 97 10.82 4.95 -3.94
C ILE A 97 11.38 5.78 -5.10
N HIS A 98 11.68 5.16 -6.24
CA HIS A 98 12.25 5.85 -7.40
C HIS A 98 11.18 6.62 -8.19
N GLY A 99 9.92 6.20 -8.10
CA GLY A 99 8.78 6.81 -8.77
C GLY A 99 8.31 8.14 -8.17
N VAL A 100 8.62 8.41 -6.90
CA VAL A 100 8.16 9.63 -6.20
C VAL A 100 8.48 10.90 -6.98
N GLN A 101 7.50 11.79 -7.15
CA GLN A 101 7.65 13.08 -7.80
C GLN A 101 7.39 14.25 -6.85
N GLU A 102 6.37 14.14 -6.00
CA GLU A 102 5.95 15.25 -5.14
C GLU A 102 6.41 15.07 -3.70
N ARG A 103 6.17 13.90 -3.11
CA ARG A 103 6.47 13.66 -1.70
C ARG A 103 6.64 12.19 -1.31
N MET A 104 7.60 11.95 -0.43
CA MET A 104 7.77 10.69 0.29
C MET A 104 7.67 10.92 1.79
N GLU A 105 6.83 10.15 2.47
CA GLU A 105 6.52 10.38 3.88
C GLU A 105 6.55 9.05 4.62
N VAL A 106 7.30 8.99 5.72
CA VAL A 106 7.57 7.74 6.44
C VAL A 106 7.28 7.94 7.92
N LEU A 107 6.43 7.11 8.48
CA LEU A 107 6.15 7.01 9.91
C LEU A 107 6.52 5.60 10.39
N VAL A 108 7.51 5.52 11.27
CA VAL A 108 8.07 4.26 11.77
C VAL A 108 8.60 4.45 13.20
N PHE A 109 8.88 3.34 13.89
CA PHE A 109 9.89 3.37 14.95
C PHE A 109 11.28 3.38 14.34
N SER A 110 11.73 2.32 13.66
CA SER A 110 13.07 2.32 13.04
C SER A 110 13.06 2.49 11.52
N GLY A 111 12.37 1.65 10.74
CA GLY A 111 12.41 1.75 9.27
C GLY A 111 13.79 1.51 8.62
N GLN A 112 14.78 1.00 9.36
CA GLN A 112 16.19 0.84 8.91
C GLN A 112 16.37 0.05 7.61
N PHE A 113 15.44 -0.87 7.27
CA PHE A 113 15.50 -1.60 6.01
C PHE A 113 15.46 -0.68 4.76
N LEU A 114 14.82 0.50 4.86
CA LEU A 114 14.80 1.46 3.76
C LEU A 114 16.23 1.89 3.39
N VAL A 115 17.07 2.16 4.38
CA VAL A 115 18.45 2.61 4.12
C VAL A 115 19.38 1.45 3.82
N GLU A 116 19.22 0.29 4.47
CA GLU A 116 20.15 -0.84 4.32
C GLU A 116 19.86 -1.73 3.11
N GLN A 117 18.58 -1.91 2.76
CA GLN A 117 18.17 -2.79 1.66
C GLN A 117 17.89 -1.99 0.39
N HIS A 118 17.26 -0.82 0.50
CA HIS A 118 16.85 -0.01 -0.65
C HIS A 118 17.75 1.19 -0.91
N ASN A 119 18.75 1.44 -0.06
CA ASN A 119 19.72 2.52 -0.20
C ASN A 119 19.06 3.86 -0.59
N ILE A 120 18.07 4.31 0.20
CA ILE A 120 17.26 5.48 -0.16
C ILE A 120 18.01 6.82 -0.14
N LEU A 121 19.15 6.94 0.55
CA LEU A 121 19.81 8.24 0.75
C LEU A 121 20.25 8.93 -0.57
N PRO A 122 20.88 8.25 -1.54
CA PRO A 122 21.16 8.84 -2.85
C PRO A 122 19.90 9.22 -3.63
N VAL A 123 18.80 8.48 -3.49
CA VAL A 123 17.52 8.82 -4.13
C VAL A 123 16.95 10.10 -3.54
N ILE A 124 16.98 10.23 -2.21
CA ILE A 124 16.56 11.44 -1.50
C ILE A 124 17.36 12.65 -1.97
N ARG A 125 18.71 12.57 -2.00
CA ARG A 125 19.54 13.70 -2.44
C ARG A 125 19.16 14.18 -3.84
N ARG A 126 19.09 13.26 -4.81
CA ARG A 126 18.76 13.60 -6.20
C ARG A 126 17.36 14.20 -6.31
N LYS A 127 16.36 13.56 -5.73
CA LYS A 127 14.96 14.01 -5.82
C LYS A 127 14.69 15.27 -5.02
N ALA A 128 15.43 15.49 -3.94
CA ALA A 128 15.40 16.72 -3.18
C ALA A 128 15.85 17.90 -4.06
N GLU A 129 16.92 17.76 -4.83
CA GLU A 129 17.35 18.77 -5.81
C GLU A 129 16.30 19.03 -6.91
N GLU A 130 15.47 18.03 -7.22
CA GLU A 130 14.33 18.12 -8.15
C GLU A 130 13.07 18.74 -7.52
N GLY A 131 13.08 19.05 -6.21
CA GLY A 131 11.98 19.69 -5.48
C GLY A 131 11.02 18.75 -4.75
N THR A 132 11.26 17.43 -4.76
CA THR A 132 10.44 16.45 -4.02
C THR A 132 10.57 16.65 -2.50
N VAL A 133 9.46 16.60 -1.76
CA VAL A 133 9.45 16.77 -0.30
C VAL A 133 9.61 15.43 0.41
N PHE A 134 10.44 15.38 1.46
CA PHE A 134 10.64 14.20 2.28
C PHE A 134 10.31 14.48 3.74
N ARG A 135 9.48 13.63 4.36
CA ARG A 135 9.11 13.72 5.78
C ARG A 135 9.35 12.38 6.48
N PHE A 136 10.19 12.37 7.51
CA PHE A 136 10.48 11.16 8.30
C PHE A 136 10.09 11.37 9.76
N ALA A 137 9.09 10.64 10.25
CA ALA A 137 8.75 10.52 11.67
C ALA A 137 9.28 9.18 12.19
N VAL A 138 10.36 9.23 12.96
CA VAL A 138 11.09 8.07 13.49
C VAL A 138 10.84 7.96 15.00
N GLY A 139 10.93 6.77 15.59
CA GLY A 139 10.72 6.61 17.02
C GLY A 139 11.74 7.38 17.85
N ASP A 140 11.35 7.82 19.04
CA ASP A 140 12.26 8.20 20.11
C ASP A 140 12.65 6.94 20.89
N GLU A 141 13.92 6.55 20.80
CA GLU A 141 14.44 5.32 21.43
C GLU A 141 14.31 5.31 22.96
N THR A 142 14.11 6.47 23.57
CA THR A 142 13.96 6.61 25.03
C THR A 142 12.50 6.65 25.46
N SER A 143 11.56 6.72 24.52
CA SER A 143 10.15 6.86 24.84
C SER A 143 9.55 5.59 25.48
N PRO A 144 8.60 5.73 26.42
CA PRO A 144 7.92 4.58 27.01
C PRO A 144 7.25 3.66 25.97
N ALA A 145 6.70 4.23 24.89
CA ALA A 145 6.03 3.44 23.85
C ALA A 145 7.00 2.55 23.06
N VAL A 146 8.20 3.06 22.75
CA VAL A 146 9.24 2.27 22.07
C VAL A 146 9.78 1.18 22.99
N ILE A 147 10.11 1.51 24.24
CA ILE A 147 10.62 0.54 25.22
C ILE A 147 9.59 -0.58 25.44
N GLN A 148 8.31 -0.22 25.60
CA GLN A 148 7.22 -1.19 25.76
C GLN A 148 7.11 -2.09 24.52
N ARG A 149 7.16 -1.53 23.31
CA ARG A 149 7.16 -2.32 22.07
C ARG A 149 8.34 -3.28 22.00
N ALA A 150 9.54 -2.81 22.37
CA ALA A 150 10.74 -3.64 22.37
C ALA A 150 10.61 -4.84 23.32
N VAL A 151 10.00 -4.63 24.50
CA VAL A 151 9.69 -5.71 25.44
C VAL A 151 8.67 -6.69 24.85
N GLU A 152 7.58 -6.20 24.26
CA GLU A 152 6.54 -7.04 23.66
C GLU A 152 7.07 -7.92 22.52
N GLU A 153 7.95 -7.37 21.67
CA GLU A 153 8.57 -8.07 20.56
C GLU A 153 9.75 -8.97 20.99
N GLY A 154 10.17 -8.92 22.25
CA GLY A 154 11.38 -9.62 22.72
C GLY A 154 12.68 -9.07 22.13
N THR A 155 12.71 -7.77 21.80
CA THR A 155 13.84 -7.07 21.15
C THR A 155 14.43 -5.94 21.99
N THR A 156 14.26 -5.95 23.32
CA THR A 156 14.82 -4.93 24.24
C THR A 156 16.28 -4.60 23.94
N GLY A 157 16.59 -3.31 23.78
CA GLY A 157 17.89 -2.78 23.36
C GLY A 157 18.15 -2.88 21.85
N GLY A 158 17.54 -3.84 21.16
CA GLY A 158 17.64 -4.03 19.72
C GLY A 158 16.81 -3.01 18.94
N LEU A 159 15.55 -2.80 19.29
CA LEU A 159 14.70 -1.82 18.61
C LEU A 159 15.25 -0.39 18.77
N GLU A 160 15.65 -0.04 19.99
CA GLU A 160 16.27 1.23 20.38
C GLU A 160 17.55 1.49 19.58
N GLY A 161 18.43 0.50 19.49
CA GLY A 161 19.65 0.59 18.67
C GLY A 161 19.35 0.78 17.18
N ARG A 162 18.34 0.11 16.64
CA ARG A 162 17.90 0.28 15.24
C ARG A 162 17.28 1.66 14.97
N ILE A 163 16.65 2.26 15.97
CA ILE A 163 16.15 3.65 15.91
C ILE A 163 17.33 4.62 15.83
N GLN A 164 18.28 4.51 16.77
CA GLN A 164 19.51 5.33 16.78
C GLN A 164 20.27 5.23 15.45
N MET A 165 20.36 4.02 14.89
CA MET A 165 21.00 3.80 13.60
C MET A 165 20.25 4.50 12.46
N MET A 166 18.92 4.40 12.41
CA MET A 166 18.13 5.11 11.40
C MET A 166 18.32 6.63 11.51
N ARG A 167 18.25 7.18 12.73
CA ARG A 167 18.48 8.61 12.99
C ARG A 167 19.86 9.05 12.46
N ARG A 168 20.90 8.25 12.70
CA ARG A 168 22.26 8.49 12.16
C ARG A 168 22.35 8.41 10.63
N TYR A 169 21.56 7.56 9.98
CA TYR A 169 21.50 7.53 8.52
C TYR A 169 20.81 8.77 7.96
N LEU A 170 19.66 9.14 8.54
CA LEU A 170 18.88 10.30 8.10
C LEU A 170 19.60 11.64 8.37
N SER A 171 20.43 11.75 9.42
CA SER A 171 21.21 12.96 9.66
C SER A 171 22.12 13.35 8.49
N LYS A 172 22.50 12.39 7.63
CA LYS A 172 23.30 12.65 6.43
C LYS A 172 22.54 13.47 5.37
N VAL A 173 21.21 13.53 5.43
CA VAL A 173 20.37 14.26 4.48
C VAL A 173 19.51 15.33 5.15
N ALA A 174 19.69 15.56 6.46
CA ALA A 174 18.89 16.49 7.25
C ALA A 174 19.17 17.98 6.92
N GLU A 175 20.30 18.27 6.28
CA GLU A 175 20.67 19.62 5.84
C GLU A 175 19.96 20.07 4.54
N LEU A 176 19.22 19.17 3.89
CA LEU A 176 18.49 19.49 2.65
C LEU A 176 17.17 20.20 2.98
N ASP A 177 16.91 21.34 2.34
CA ASP A 177 15.77 22.23 2.64
C ASP A 177 14.39 21.56 2.62
N ASN A 178 14.23 20.51 1.81
CA ASN A 178 13.00 19.76 1.62
C ASN A 178 13.01 18.38 2.28
N VAL A 179 13.93 18.14 3.21
CA VAL A 179 13.96 16.94 4.04
C VAL A 179 13.72 17.34 5.49
N GLU A 180 12.58 16.94 6.04
CA GLU A 180 12.25 17.15 7.44
C GLU A 180 12.26 15.82 8.20
N ILE A 181 12.95 15.79 9.33
CA ILE A 181 13.06 14.60 10.19
C ILE A 181 12.58 14.98 11.58
N ARG A 182 11.70 14.16 12.15
CA ARG A 182 11.13 14.30 13.48
C ARG A 182 11.20 12.99 14.25
N THR A 183 11.26 13.09 15.57
CA THR A 183 11.13 11.96 16.50
C THR A 183 9.77 11.96 17.20
N HIS A 184 9.23 10.78 17.48
CA HIS A 184 7.94 10.64 18.17
C HIS A 184 7.96 9.50 19.18
N GLY A 185 7.23 9.68 20.29
CA GLY A 185 7.01 8.67 21.33
C GLY A 185 5.59 8.09 21.31
N THR A 186 4.88 8.19 20.19
CA THR A 186 3.48 7.75 20.10
C THR A 186 3.36 6.23 20.10
N ILE A 187 2.20 5.70 20.49
CA ILE A 187 1.89 4.28 20.28
C ILE A 187 1.72 4.05 18.77
N LEU A 188 2.64 3.31 18.19
CA LEU A 188 2.65 3.04 16.75
C LEU A 188 1.77 1.82 16.42
N TYR A 189 0.53 2.07 15.98
CA TYR A 189 -0.39 1.02 15.51
C TYR A 189 -0.06 0.53 14.10
N ASN A 190 0.43 1.42 13.25
CA ASN A 190 0.84 1.12 11.88
C ASN A 190 2.11 1.90 11.55
N SER A 191 3.04 1.28 10.85
CA SER A 191 4.04 2.02 10.09
C SER A 191 3.43 2.44 8.75
N ILE A 192 3.68 3.68 8.33
CA ILE A 192 3.12 4.25 7.08
C ILE A 192 4.28 4.67 6.19
N TYR A 193 4.21 4.29 4.91
CA TYR A 193 5.15 4.68 3.87
C TYR A 193 4.34 5.22 2.69
N ARG A 194 4.36 6.55 2.49
CA ARG A 194 3.68 7.23 1.40
C ARG A 194 4.67 7.56 0.28
N PHE A 195 4.21 7.37 -0.95
CA PHE A 195 4.89 7.70 -2.19
C PHE A 195 3.85 8.39 -3.08
N ASP A 196 3.77 9.72 -3.03
CA ASP A 196 2.73 10.51 -3.71
C ASP A 196 1.30 10.04 -3.39
N ASP A 197 0.64 9.40 -4.35
CA ASP A 197 -0.71 8.83 -4.29
C ASP A 197 -0.72 7.37 -3.80
N GLN A 198 0.44 6.71 -3.70
CA GLN A 198 0.58 5.34 -3.21
C GLN A 198 0.94 5.33 -1.72
N MET A 199 0.44 4.33 -0.99
CA MET A 199 0.73 4.16 0.43
C MET A 199 0.85 2.68 0.81
N LEU A 200 1.93 2.34 1.52
CA LEU A 200 2.06 1.05 2.21
C LEU A 200 1.78 1.27 3.70
N VAL A 201 0.80 0.57 4.22
CA VAL A 201 0.41 0.61 5.65
C VAL A 201 0.71 -0.75 6.25
N ASN A 202 1.74 -0.81 7.09
CA ASN A 202 2.13 -2.02 7.79
C ASN A 202 1.53 -2.01 9.20
N GLY A 203 0.50 -2.82 9.42
CA GLY A 203 -0.11 -2.96 10.74
C GLY A 203 0.81 -3.67 11.71
N HIS A 204 0.62 -3.47 13.02
CA HIS A 204 1.44 -4.14 14.04
C HIS A 204 0.60 -5.08 14.90
N ALA A 205 0.72 -6.39 14.66
CA ALA A 205 0.14 -7.39 15.54
C ALA A 205 0.93 -7.45 16.86
N PHE A 206 0.23 -7.64 17.97
CA PHE A 206 0.84 -7.64 19.30
C PHE A 206 1.97 -8.69 19.41
N GLY A 207 3.14 -8.26 19.89
CA GLY A 207 4.32 -9.10 20.12
C GLY A 207 5.00 -9.67 18.86
N SER A 208 4.54 -9.33 17.65
CA SER A 208 5.11 -9.80 16.39
C SER A 208 6.10 -8.79 15.82
N LEU A 209 7.18 -9.27 15.20
CA LEU A 209 8.16 -8.38 14.58
C LEU A 209 7.53 -7.64 13.38
N ALA A 210 7.91 -6.38 13.17
CA ALA A 210 7.36 -5.57 12.06
C ALA A 210 7.51 -6.21 10.66
N GLY A 211 8.47 -7.13 10.45
CA GLY A 211 8.61 -7.88 9.20
C GLY A 211 7.50 -8.91 8.95
N GLU A 212 6.91 -9.45 10.00
CA GLU A 212 5.96 -10.57 9.98
C GLU A 212 4.51 -10.10 9.79
N ASN A 213 4.24 -8.83 10.09
CA ASN A 213 2.90 -8.27 10.07
C ASN A 213 2.42 -7.89 8.65
N PRO A 214 1.12 -7.98 8.36
CA PRO A 214 0.56 -7.69 7.04
C PRO A 214 0.75 -6.23 6.60
N VAL A 215 0.70 -6.01 5.29
CA VAL A 215 0.80 -4.68 4.67
C VAL A 215 -0.35 -4.46 3.71
N LEU A 216 -1.08 -3.37 3.91
CA LEU A 216 -2.04 -2.86 2.93
C LEU A 216 -1.28 -1.96 1.95
N HIS A 217 -1.36 -2.25 0.67
CA HIS A 217 -0.99 -1.31 -0.40
C HIS A 217 -2.24 -0.59 -0.85
N LEU A 218 -2.29 0.70 -0.55
CA LEU A 218 -3.37 1.60 -0.91
C LEU A 218 -2.92 2.54 -2.04
N ARG A 219 -3.86 2.90 -2.90
CA ARG A 219 -3.75 4.06 -3.81
C ARG A 219 -4.80 5.10 -3.41
N GLN A 220 -4.50 6.37 -3.65
CA GLN A 220 -5.48 7.43 -3.58
C GLN A 220 -6.48 7.28 -4.73
N VAL A 221 -7.76 7.42 -4.42
CA VAL A 221 -8.84 7.53 -5.41
C VAL A 221 -9.76 8.67 -4.98
N ASP A 222 -10.50 9.24 -5.92
CA ASP A 222 -11.49 10.29 -5.60
C ASP A 222 -12.54 9.75 -4.62
N ASP A 223 -12.85 10.54 -3.59
CA ASP A 223 -13.78 10.19 -2.50
C ASP A 223 -13.42 8.88 -1.73
N GLY A 224 -12.17 8.43 -1.83
CA GLY A 224 -11.63 7.26 -1.12
C GLY A 224 -11.50 7.48 0.40
N PRO A 225 -12.14 6.65 1.26
CA PRO A 225 -12.11 6.87 2.70
C PRO A 225 -10.84 6.36 3.41
N MET A 226 -10.17 5.33 2.90
CA MET A 226 -9.09 4.62 3.61
C MET A 226 -7.76 5.35 3.54
N TRP A 227 -7.31 5.72 2.34
CA TRP A 227 -6.04 6.37 2.10
C TRP A 227 -5.98 7.68 2.89
N GLU A 228 -7.04 8.49 2.79
CA GLU A 228 -7.15 9.76 3.51
C GLU A 228 -7.23 9.53 5.03
N HIS A 229 -7.83 8.42 5.49
CA HIS A 229 -7.84 8.08 6.91
C HIS A 229 -6.44 7.82 7.46
N TYR A 230 -5.62 7.05 6.75
CA TYR A 230 -4.24 6.81 7.15
C TYR A 230 -3.36 8.05 6.99
N LEU A 231 -3.60 8.89 5.97
CA LEU A 231 -2.90 10.17 5.84
C LEU A 231 -3.19 11.08 7.04
N ARG A 232 -4.46 11.22 7.46
CA ARG A 232 -4.80 11.98 8.68
C ARG A 232 -4.14 11.39 9.93
N SER A 233 -3.99 10.06 10.00
CA SER A 233 -3.25 9.43 11.10
C SER A 233 -1.77 9.81 11.10
N PHE A 234 -1.14 9.85 9.92
CA PHE A 234 0.23 10.32 9.77
C PHE A 234 0.35 11.78 10.23
N GLU A 235 -0.53 12.67 9.78
CA GLU A 235 -0.48 14.10 10.13
C GLU A 235 -0.63 14.36 11.64
N ARG A 236 -1.47 13.58 12.33
CA ARG A 236 -1.62 13.69 13.80
C ARG A 236 -0.30 13.38 14.51
N VAL A 237 0.37 12.30 14.14
CA VAL A 237 1.68 11.95 14.71
C VAL A 237 2.72 12.98 14.32
N TRP A 238 2.71 13.45 13.06
CA TRP A 238 3.63 14.46 12.56
C TRP A 238 3.57 15.76 13.37
N GLN A 239 2.35 16.24 13.68
CA GLN A 239 2.12 17.46 14.45
C GLN A 239 2.61 17.37 15.89
N GLU A 240 2.55 16.18 16.50
CA GLU A 240 3.03 15.93 17.87
C GLU A 240 4.53 15.58 17.94
N ALA A 241 5.13 15.20 16.80
CA ALA A 241 6.53 14.81 16.72
C ALA A 241 7.48 16.01 16.90
N THR A 242 8.63 15.75 17.52
CA THR A 242 9.66 16.76 17.79
C THR A 242 10.65 16.83 16.62
N PRO A 243 10.91 18.00 16.02
CA PRO A 243 11.96 18.15 15.02
C PRO A 243 13.33 17.71 15.53
N GLU A 244 14.05 16.94 14.73
CA GLU A 244 15.44 16.63 15.00
C GLU A 244 16.29 17.87 14.75
N THR A 245 17.22 18.13 15.67
CA THR A 245 18.20 19.20 15.49
C THR A 245 19.38 18.64 14.70
N VAL A 246 19.72 19.30 13.59
CA VAL A 246 20.89 19.00 12.75
C VAL A 246 22.17 19.33 13.49
#